data_AF-A0A4Y9ZIA0-F1
#
_entry.id   AF-A0A4Y9ZIA0-F1
#
_cell.length_a   1.000
_cell.length_b   1.000
_cell.length_c   1.000
_cell.angle_alpha   90.00
_cell.angle_beta   90.00
_cell.angle_gamma   90.00
#
_symmetry.space_group_name_H-M   'P 1'
#
loop_
_entity.id
_entity.type
_entity.pdbx_description
1 polymer ?
#
loop_
_entity_poly.entity_id
_entity_poly.type
_entity_poly.pdbx_seq_one_letter_code
_entity_poly.pdbx_strand_id
1 'polypeptide(L)'
;MSRRNTSAQLTRPVSSSLRPPARPAPTQSRDLWGEYCASIQPNRNLPSKDEINRAIFRQRGYSEKRVEAALAYLRQRGNALMAAGGPVVLGAKPEDGDAGVHYYTIPDSNLSIRIWSGGLATFGQYCLDFYDRGKKKAVNTPVGYRMMPIPRPGMFTFSGPLKSWE
;
A
#
# COMPACT_ATOMS: atom_id res chain seq x y z
N MET A 1 -66.36 -28.20 0.42
CA MET A 1 -65.16 -28.50 -0.40
C MET A 1 -63.93 -27.99 0.33
N SER A 2 -63.17 -28.91 0.92
CA SER A 2 -62.04 -28.67 1.81
C SER A 2 -60.75 -28.36 1.03
N ARG A 3 -60.12 -27.21 1.28
CA ARG A 3 -58.76 -26.93 0.78
C ARG A 3 -57.76 -27.23 1.89
N ARG A 4 -56.91 -28.24 1.63
CA ARG A 4 -55.84 -28.70 2.51
C ARG A 4 -54.75 -27.62 2.61
N ASN A 5 -54.40 -27.28 3.84
CA ASN A 5 -53.23 -26.46 4.17
C ASN A 5 -52.04 -27.41 4.26
N THR A 6 -51.08 -27.30 3.33
CA THR A 6 -49.85 -28.11 3.34
C THR A 6 -48.71 -27.25 3.86
N SER A 7 -48.40 -27.39 5.16
CA SER A 7 -47.17 -26.87 5.76
C SER A 7 -45.97 -27.64 5.23
N ALA A 8 -45.22 -27.04 4.31
CA ALA A 8 -43.87 -27.50 3.98
C ALA A 8 -42.89 -26.89 4.99
N GLN A 9 -42.42 -27.70 5.94
CA GLN A 9 -41.28 -27.34 6.79
C GLN A 9 -40.01 -27.33 5.94
N LEU A 10 -39.43 -26.14 5.72
CA LEU A 10 -38.06 -26.01 5.20
C LEU A 10 -37.06 -26.38 6.30
N THR A 11 -36.45 -27.55 6.18
CA THR A 11 -35.25 -27.93 6.93
C THR A 11 -34.05 -27.13 6.40
N ARG A 12 -33.44 -26.30 7.25
CA ARG A 12 -32.18 -25.60 6.92
C ARG A 12 -31.03 -26.62 7.00
N PRO A 13 -30.13 -26.70 6.00
CA PRO A 13 -28.92 -27.49 6.16
C PRO A 13 -27.99 -26.81 7.16
N VAL A 14 -27.50 -27.58 8.13
CA VAL A 14 -26.44 -27.19 9.05
C VAL A 14 -25.18 -26.97 8.22
N SER A 15 -24.78 -25.70 8.09
CA SER A 15 -23.51 -25.32 7.49
C SER A 15 -22.38 -25.91 8.34
N SER A 16 -21.68 -26.91 7.81
CA SER A 16 -20.44 -27.38 8.39
C SER A 16 -19.42 -26.25 8.29
N SER A 17 -19.13 -25.61 9.43
CA SER A 17 -18.03 -24.67 9.52
C SER A 17 -16.73 -25.47 9.39
N LEU A 18 -16.26 -25.65 8.16
CA LEU A 18 -14.86 -25.97 7.91
C LEU A 18 -14.05 -24.79 8.44
N ARG A 19 -13.56 -24.91 9.69
CA ARG A 19 -12.47 -24.05 10.15
C ARG A 19 -11.34 -24.21 9.14
N PRO A 20 -10.84 -23.11 8.54
CA PRO A 20 -9.64 -23.21 7.74
C PRO A 20 -8.53 -23.83 8.60
N PRO A 21 -7.69 -24.72 8.05
CA PRO A 21 -6.57 -25.27 8.80
C PRO A 21 -5.77 -24.12 9.39
N ALA A 22 -5.37 -24.28 10.66
CA ALA A 22 -4.52 -23.32 11.34
C ALA A 22 -3.31 -23.02 10.46
N ARG A 23 -3.10 -21.73 10.19
CA ARG A 23 -2.13 -21.25 9.21
C ARG A 23 -0.72 -21.61 9.70
N PRO A 24 0.14 -22.25 8.88
CA PRO A 24 1.51 -22.50 9.28
C PRO A 24 2.22 -21.17 9.57
N ALA A 25 2.99 -21.14 10.65
CA ALA A 25 3.85 -20.01 10.99
C ALA A 25 4.80 -19.71 9.81
N PRO A 26 5.11 -18.44 9.52
CA PRO A 26 6.01 -18.10 8.42
C PRO A 26 7.38 -18.74 8.67
N THR A 27 7.75 -19.72 7.83
CA THR A 27 8.85 -20.65 8.08
C THR A 27 10.22 -20.17 7.57
N GLN A 28 10.40 -18.93 7.16
CA GLN A 28 11.70 -18.46 6.66
C GLN A 28 12.07 -17.10 7.20
N SER A 29 13.32 -17.01 7.67
CA SER A 29 13.97 -15.74 8.02
C SER A 29 13.82 -14.79 6.83
N ARG A 30 13.02 -13.74 7.02
CA ARG A 30 12.89 -12.70 6.02
C ARG A 30 14.21 -11.92 5.99
N ASP A 31 14.65 -11.52 4.80
CA ASP A 31 15.72 -10.51 4.70
C ASP A 31 15.22 -9.21 5.38
N LEU A 32 16.14 -8.31 5.77
CA LEU A 32 15.77 -7.08 6.47
C LEU A 32 14.73 -6.25 5.71
N TRP A 33 14.72 -6.37 4.37
CA TRP A 33 13.69 -5.79 3.51
C TRP A 33 12.32 -6.45 3.68
N GLY A 34 12.25 -7.78 3.72
CA GLY A 34 11.02 -8.52 4.00
C GLY A 34 10.47 -8.24 5.40
N GLU A 35 11.34 -8.01 6.39
CA GLU A 35 10.95 -7.56 7.74
C GLU A 35 10.39 -6.13 7.71
N TYR A 36 11.06 -5.20 7.03
CA TYR A 36 10.57 -3.83 6.83
C TYR A 36 9.19 -3.82 6.12
N CYS A 37 9.03 -4.56 5.03
CA CYS A 37 7.75 -4.67 4.33
C CYS A 37 6.65 -5.27 5.21
N ALA A 38 6.99 -6.21 6.09
CA ALA A 38 6.04 -6.78 7.05
C ALA A 38 5.64 -5.79 8.15
N SER A 39 6.53 -4.88 8.57
CA SER A 39 6.20 -3.86 9.59
C SER A 39 5.20 -2.83 9.06
N ILE A 40 5.31 -2.43 7.79
CA ILE A 40 4.39 -1.48 7.16
C ILE A 40 3.04 -2.11 6.76
N GLN A 41 2.97 -3.44 6.55
CA GLN A 41 1.74 -4.14 6.14
C GLN A 41 1.55 -5.50 6.85
N PRO A 42 1.27 -5.51 8.18
CA PRO A 42 1.27 -6.75 8.98
C PRO A 42 0.18 -7.76 8.61
N ASN A 43 -0.93 -7.33 8.00
CA ASN A 43 -2.08 -8.19 7.69
C ASN A 43 -2.04 -8.86 6.30
N ARG A 44 -0.96 -8.65 5.52
CA ARG A 44 -0.86 -9.15 4.16
C ARG A 44 0.08 -10.36 4.09
N ASN A 45 -0.46 -11.53 3.76
CA ASN A 45 0.35 -12.73 3.55
C ASN A 45 0.94 -12.69 2.13
N LEU A 46 1.90 -11.79 1.93
CA LEU A 46 2.63 -11.69 0.67
C LEU A 46 3.63 -12.84 0.58
N PRO A 47 3.80 -13.46 -0.61
CA PRO A 47 4.90 -14.36 -0.85
C PRO A 47 6.22 -13.67 -0.48
N SER A 48 7.17 -14.42 0.05
CA SER A 48 8.51 -13.91 0.30
C SER A 48 9.11 -13.39 -1.01
N LYS A 49 10.01 -12.43 -0.87
CA LYS A 49 10.75 -11.87 -2.00
C LYS A 49 11.50 -12.96 -2.79
N ASP A 50 11.99 -14.00 -2.10
CA ASP A 50 12.67 -15.12 -2.74
C ASP A 50 11.71 -16.01 -3.54
N GLU A 51 10.49 -16.23 -3.07
CA GLU A 51 9.46 -16.95 -3.83
C GLU A 51 9.08 -16.19 -5.11
N ILE A 52 8.89 -14.87 -5.01
CA ILE A 52 8.59 -14.00 -6.16
C ILE A 52 9.76 -14.04 -7.16
N ASN A 53 10.98 -13.79 -6.69
CA ASN A 53 12.16 -13.75 -7.56
C ASN A 53 12.45 -15.12 -8.19
N ARG A 54 12.28 -16.22 -7.44
CA ARG A 54 12.42 -17.58 -7.98
C ARG A 54 11.42 -17.82 -9.12
N ALA A 55 10.15 -17.43 -8.95
CA ALA A 55 9.16 -17.55 -10.01
C ALA A 55 9.54 -16.72 -11.25
N ILE A 56 9.99 -15.47 -11.06
CA ILE A 56 10.45 -14.59 -12.15
C ILE A 56 11.66 -15.18 -12.89
N PHE A 57 12.67 -15.68 -12.17
CA PHE A 57 13.87 -16.23 -12.79
C PHE A 57 13.60 -17.54 -13.53
N ARG A 58 12.75 -18.40 -12.98
CA ARG A 58 12.28 -19.61 -13.68
C ARG A 58 11.53 -19.27 -14.96
N GLN A 59 10.62 -18.30 -14.91
CA GLN A 59 9.90 -17.82 -16.09
C GLN A 59 10.86 -17.28 -17.18
N ARG A 60 12.00 -16.72 -16.77
CA ARG A 60 13.07 -16.25 -17.68
C ARG A 60 14.04 -17.36 -18.11
N GLY A 61 13.77 -18.63 -17.79
CA GLY A 61 14.57 -19.77 -18.22
C GLY A 61 15.89 -19.98 -17.46
N TYR A 62 16.02 -19.44 -16.25
CA TYR A 62 17.23 -19.61 -15.46
C TYR A 62 17.27 -21.02 -14.87
N SER A 63 18.41 -21.71 -14.99
CA SER A 63 18.67 -22.98 -14.29
C SER A 63 18.61 -22.77 -12.76
N GLU A 64 18.23 -23.79 -11.97
CA GLU A 64 18.18 -23.69 -10.50
C GLU A 64 19.49 -23.18 -9.88
N LYS A 65 20.66 -23.61 -10.39
CA LYS A 65 21.97 -23.10 -9.92
C LYS A 65 22.11 -21.58 -10.10
N ARG A 66 21.63 -21.03 -11.23
CA ARG A 66 21.64 -19.58 -11.48
C ARG A 66 20.59 -18.86 -10.63
N VAL A 67 19.45 -19.50 -10.34
CA VAL A 67 18.44 -18.95 -9.43
C VAL A 67 19.02 -18.82 -8.02
N GLU A 68 19.64 -19.86 -7.46
CA GLU A 68 20.23 -19.79 -6.12
C GLU A 68 21.32 -18.72 -6.02
N ALA A 69 22.21 -18.66 -7.01
CA ALA A 69 23.25 -17.63 -7.07
C ALA A 69 22.65 -16.21 -7.14
N ALA A 70 21.59 -16.02 -7.94
CA ALA A 70 20.89 -14.74 -8.05
C ALA A 70 20.18 -14.35 -6.75
N LEU A 71 19.53 -15.29 -6.07
CA LEU A 71 18.88 -15.04 -4.77
C LEU A 71 19.91 -14.67 -3.70
N ALA A 72 21.03 -15.40 -3.60
CA ALA A 72 22.11 -15.07 -2.68
C ALA A 72 22.67 -13.66 -2.92
N TYR A 73 22.89 -13.31 -4.19
CA TYR A 73 23.32 -11.97 -4.58
C TYR A 73 22.30 -10.88 -4.19
N LEU A 74 21.01 -11.11 -4.44
CA LEU A 74 19.95 -10.16 -4.09
C LEU A 74 19.78 -9.98 -2.58
N ARG A 75 19.92 -11.06 -1.78
CA ARG A 75 19.93 -10.97 -0.31
C ARG A 75 21.12 -10.15 0.18
N GLN A 76 22.32 -10.41 -0.32
CA GLN A 76 23.51 -9.65 0.04
C GLN A 76 23.35 -8.15 -0.27
N ARG A 77 22.87 -7.80 -1.47
CA ARG A 77 22.60 -6.40 -1.83
C ARG A 77 21.49 -5.77 -1.01
N GLY A 78 20.42 -6.51 -0.73
CA GLY A 78 19.33 -6.05 0.13
C GLY A 78 19.81 -5.72 1.53
N ASN A 79 20.59 -6.62 2.14
CA ASN A 79 21.17 -6.41 3.47
C ASN A 79 22.13 -5.22 3.49
N ALA A 80 23.00 -5.09 2.47
CA ALA A 80 23.90 -3.95 2.36
C ALA A 80 23.15 -2.62 2.22
N LEU A 81 22.07 -2.59 1.43
CA LEU A 81 21.22 -1.40 1.29
C LEU A 81 20.56 -1.02 2.62
N MET A 82 20.01 -2.00 3.35
CA MET A 82 19.39 -1.75 4.65
C MET A 82 20.42 -1.30 5.70
N ALA A 83 21.62 -1.89 5.70
CA ALA A 83 22.72 -1.46 6.57
C ALA A 83 23.20 -0.03 6.26
N ALA A 84 23.04 0.43 5.02
CA ALA A 84 23.34 1.80 4.60
C ALA A 84 22.19 2.81 4.87
N GLY A 85 21.14 2.41 5.62
CA GLY A 85 20.01 3.27 5.95
C GLY A 85 18.74 3.01 5.13
N GLY A 86 18.73 1.97 4.28
CA GLY A 86 17.57 1.58 3.47
C GLY A 86 17.46 2.32 2.13
N PRO A 87 16.47 1.96 1.30
CA PRO A 87 16.24 2.67 0.05
C PRO A 87 15.72 4.08 0.29
N VAL A 88 16.12 5.01 -0.58
CA VAL A 88 15.41 6.28 -0.73
C VAL A 88 14.06 5.97 -1.37
N VAL A 89 12.98 6.09 -0.58
CA VAL A 89 11.62 5.89 -1.04
C VAL A 89 11.06 7.23 -1.50
N LEU A 90 10.85 7.37 -2.82
CA LEU A 90 10.15 8.53 -3.36
C LEU A 90 8.69 8.52 -2.92
N GLY A 91 8.18 9.69 -2.55
CA GLY A 91 6.80 9.89 -2.11
C GLY A 91 6.50 9.40 -0.70
N ALA A 92 7.51 9.06 0.11
CA ALA A 92 7.31 8.75 1.53
C ALA A 92 6.55 9.90 2.21
N LYS A 93 5.52 9.56 3.01
CA LYS A 93 4.79 10.54 3.81
C LYS A 93 5.75 11.13 4.85
N PRO A 94 5.69 12.45 5.11
CA PRO A 94 6.62 13.09 6.02
C PRO A 94 6.29 12.71 7.47
N GLU A 95 7.32 12.76 8.31
CA GLU A 95 7.19 12.63 9.76
C GLU A 95 6.69 13.93 10.39
N ASP A 96 6.22 13.84 11.65
CA ASP A 96 5.80 15.02 12.40
C ASP A 96 7.01 15.93 12.67
N GLY A 97 6.88 17.20 12.27
CA GLY A 97 7.94 18.21 12.46
C GLY A 97 8.94 18.34 11.30
N ASP A 98 8.74 17.61 10.21
CA ASP A 98 9.58 17.70 9.03
C ASP A 98 9.50 19.11 8.38
N ALA A 99 10.65 19.77 8.25
CA ALA A 99 10.74 21.20 7.91
C ALA A 99 10.32 21.51 6.46
N GLY A 100 10.34 20.51 5.58
CA GLY A 100 9.95 20.64 4.17
C GLY A 100 8.45 20.50 3.91
N VAL A 101 7.62 20.52 4.95
CA VAL A 101 6.19 20.28 4.86
C VAL A 101 5.40 21.59 5.00
N HIS A 102 4.56 21.85 4.00
CA HIS A 102 3.66 22.99 3.99
C HIS A 102 2.24 22.53 4.32
N TYR A 103 1.55 23.28 5.18
CA TYR A 103 0.16 23.02 5.56
C TYR A 103 -0.72 24.19 5.14
N TYR A 104 -1.77 23.88 4.38
CA TYR A 104 -2.79 24.84 3.94
C TYR A 104 -4.12 24.50 4.59
N THR A 105 -4.55 25.32 5.54
CA THR A 105 -5.81 25.10 6.26
C THR A 105 -6.99 25.30 5.32
N ILE A 106 -7.91 24.33 5.31
CA ILE A 106 -9.22 24.49 4.67
C ILE A 106 -10.10 25.31 5.63
N PRO A 107 -10.69 26.44 5.19
CA PRO A 107 -11.61 27.23 6.00
C PRO A 107 -12.76 26.38 6.54
N ASP A 108 -13.22 26.71 7.75
CA ASP A 108 -14.39 26.09 8.40
C ASP A 108 -14.31 24.55 8.55
N SER A 109 -13.10 24.01 8.55
CA SER A 109 -12.83 22.58 8.61
C SER A 109 -11.58 22.27 9.44
N ASN A 110 -11.55 21.10 10.10
CA ASN A 110 -10.35 20.59 10.78
C ASN A 110 -9.29 20.02 9.82
N LEU A 111 -9.55 20.09 8.51
CA LEU A 111 -8.68 19.56 7.47
C LEU A 111 -7.70 20.60 6.96
N SER A 112 -6.50 20.14 6.63
CA SER A 112 -5.52 20.90 5.86
C SER A 112 -5.10 20.11 4.62
N ILE A 113 -4.63 20.80 3.59
CA ILE A 113 -3.84 20.17 2.54
C ILE A 113 -2.38 20.25 2.96
N ARG A 114 -1.73 19.10 3.07
CA ARG A 114 -0.30 18.99 3.37
C ARG A 114 0.44 18.76 2.06
N ILE A 115 1.54 19.48 1.83
CA ILE A 115 2.37 19.38 0.62
C ILE A 115 3.82 19.21 1.03
N TRP A 116 4.54 18.28 0.40
CA TRP A 116 5.95 18.02 0.69
C TRP A 116 6.68 17.50 -0.56
N SER A 117 8.02 17.58 -0.54
CA SER A 117 8.84 17.15 -1.68
C SER A 117 8.72 15.66 -1.97
N GLY A 118 8.80 14.82 -0.93
CA GLY A 118 8.85 13.36 -1.09
C GLY A 118 10.03 12.88 -1.95
N GLY A 119 11.10 13.67 -2.06
CA GLY A 119 12.22 13.40 -2.97
C GLY A 119 11.91 13.67 -4.45
N LEU A 120 10.78 14.30 -4.77
CA LEU A 120 10.34 14.57 -6.14
C LEU A 120 10.58 16.02 -6.60
N ALA A 121 11.09 16.89 -5.72
CA ALA A 121 11.28 18.31 -6.03
C ALA A 121 12.20 18.55 -7.24
N THR A 122 13.20 17.70 -7.47
CA THR A 122 14.09 17.78 -8.65
C THR A 122 13.36 17.57 -9.97
N PHE A 123 12.19 16.92 -9.94
CA PHE A 123 11.31 16.72 -11.10
C PHE A 123 10.22 17.79 -11.18
N GLY A 124 10.24 18.81 -10.32
CA GLY A 124 9.18 19.81 -10.21
C GLY A 124 7.85 19.22 -9.71
N GLN A 125 7.89 18.05 -9.05
CA GLN A 125 6.72 17.36 -8.54
C GLN A 125 6.74 17.35 -7.01
N TYR A 126 5.54 17.36 -6.42
CA TYR A 126 5.33 17.37 -4.98
C TYR A 126 4.22 16.39 -4.64
N CYS A 127 4.34 15.77 -3.46
CA CYS A 127 3.29 14.96 -2.89
C CYS A 127 2.33 15.84 -2.10
N LEU A 128 1.07 15.42 -2.03
CA LEU A 128 0.07 16.08 -1.22
C LEU A 128 -0.96 15.09 -0.69
N ASP A 129 -1.53 15.40 0.47
CA ASP A 129 -2.65 14.68 1.06
C ASP A 129 -3.60 15.61 1.84
N PHE A 130 -4.78 15.09 2.18
CA PHE A 130 -5.62 15.70 3.21
C PHE A 130 -5.08 15.28 4.58
N TYR A 131 -5.00 16.23 5.50
CA TYR A 131 -4.48 16.02 6.85
C TYR A 131 -5.50 16.50 7.89
N ASP A 132 -5.94 15.61 8.76
CA ASP A 132 -6.79 15.94 9.90
C ASP A 132 -5.91 16.48 11.04
N ARG A 133 -6.03 17.79 11.32
CA ARG A 133 -5.21 18.46 12.34
C ARG A 133 -5.51 17.99 13.76
N GLY A 134 -6.74 17.55 14.03
CA GLY A 134 -7.14 17.06 15.34
C GLY A 134 -6.56 15.68 15.63
N LYS A 135 -6.58 14.80 14.62
CA LYS A 135 -6.03 13.43 14.72
C LYS A 135 -4.54 13.33 14.40
N LYS A 136 -3.95 14.41 13.89
CA LYS A 136 -2.57 14.47 13.39
C LYS A 136 -2.26 13.35 12.40
N LYS A 137 -3.15 13.14 11.43
CA LYS A 137 -3.05 12.01 10.50
C LYS A 137 -3.47 12.39 9.09
N ALA A 138 -2.77 11.83 8.11
CA ALA A 138 -3.22 11.80 6.73
C ALA A 138 -4.55 11.05 6.61
N VAL A 139 -5.46 11.59 5.81
CA VAL A 139 -6.76 10.99 5.51
C VAL A 139 -6.96 10.93 4.00
N ASN A 140 -7.64 9.89 3.53
CA ASN A 140 -8.08 9.84 2.14
C ASN A 140 -9.04 10.98 1.84
N THR A 141 -9.23 11.28 0.55
CA THR A 141 -10.16 12.32 0.09
C THR A 141 -11.52 12.20 0.79
N PRO A 142 -11.87 13.15 1.67
CA PRO A 142 -13.10 13.08 2.44
C PRO A 142 -14.32 13.22 1.53
N VAL A 143 -15.47 12.70 1.98
CA VAL A 143 -16.73 12.83 1.25
C VAL A 143 -17.05 14.31 1.02
N GLY A 144 -17.42 14.66 -0.21
CA GLY A 144 -17.73 16.03 -0.61
C GLY A 144 -16.51 16.87 -1.03
N TYR A 145 -15.29 16.36 -0.87
CA TYR A 145 -14.07 17.03 -1.30
C TYR A 145 -13.55 16.48 -2.64
N ARG A 146 -13.00 17.36 -3.46
CA ARG A 146 -12.32 17.03 -4.71
C ARG A 146 -11.23 18.06 -4.99
N MET A 147 -10.08 17.59 -5.44
CA MET A 147 -9.01 18.46 -5.91
C MET A 147 -9.13 18.58 -7.43
N MET A 148 -9.27 19.81 -7.93
CA MET A 148 -9.41 20.08 -9.35
C MET A 148 -8.20 20.90 -9.82
N PRO A 149 -7.54 20.52 -10.91
CA PRO A 149 -6.58 21.40 -11.54
C PRO A 149 -7.31 22.64 -12.09
N ILE A 150 -6.77 23.82 -11.84
CA ILE A 150 -7.26 25.06 -12.41
C ILE A 150 -6.41 25.36 -13.65
N PRO A 151 -6.96 25.24 -14.88
CA PRO A 151 -6.23 25.55 -16.09
C PRO A 151 -5.80 27.01 -16.10
N ARG A 152 -4.58 27.26 -16.61
CA ARG A 152 -4.11 28.60 -16.93
C ARG A 152 -3.83 28.66 -18.44
N PRO A 153 -4.12 29.79 -19.12
CA PRO A 153 -3.79 29.95 -20.53
C PRO A 153 -2.33 29.58 -20.81
N GLY A 154 -2.10 28.76 -21.84
CA GLY A 154 -0.76 28.29 -22.22
C GLY A 154 -0.21 27.12 -21.40
N MET A 155 -0.96 26.56 -20.45
CA MET A 155 -0.51 25.43 -19.64
C MET A 155 -1.37 24.19 -19.88
N PHE A 156 -0.73 23.07 -20.23
CA PHE A 156 -1.42 21.78 -20.27
C PHE A 156 -1.82 21.38 -18.85
N THR A 157 -3.12 21.22 -18.62
CA THR A 157 -3.63 20.68 -17.35
C THR A 157 -4.39 19.39 -17.60
N PHE A 158 -4.22 18.43 -16.71
CA PHE A 158 -5.03 17.21 -16.72
C PHE A 158 -6.51 17.55 -16.59
N SER A 159 -7.36 16.85 -17.32
CA SER A 159 -8.81 17.00 -17.22
C SER A 159 -9.35 16.11 -16.09
N GLY A 160 -10.15 16.69 -15.20
CA GLY A 160 -10.82 15.96 -14.13
C GLY A 160 -10.16 16.07 -12.74
N PRO A 161 -10.79 15.47 -11.72
CA PRO A 161 -10.29 15.55 -10.36
C PRO A 161 -9.00 14.74 -10.20
N LEU A 162 -8.08 15.24 -9.36
CA LEU A 162 -6.93 14.46 -8.90
C LEU A 162 -7.45 13.24 -8.13
N LYS A 163 -7.04 12.05 -8.57
CA LYS A 163 -7.36 10.79 -7.90
C LYS A 163 -6.20 10.38 -7.02
N SER A 164 -6.52 9.95 -5.80
CA SER A 164 -5.57 9.28 -4.92
C SER A 164 -4.96 8.07 -5.64
N TRP A 165 -3.68 7.82 -5.38
CA TRP A 165 -2.99 6.60 -5.80
C TRP A 165 -3.35 5.40 -4.90
N GLU A 166 -3.77 5.67 -3.66
CA GLU A 166 -4.31 4.71 -2.69
C GLU A 166 -5.82 4.51 -2.86
#